data_AF-A0A7J2SW15-F1
#
_entry.id   AF-A0A7J2SW15-F1
#
_cell.length_a   1.000
_cell.length_b   1.000
_cell.length_c   1.000
_cell.angle_alpha   90.00
_cell.angle_beta   90.00
_cell.angle_gamma   90.00
#
_symmetry.space_group_name_H-M   'P 1'
#
loop_
_entity.id
_entity.type
_entity.pdbx_description
1 polymer ?
#
loop_
_entity_poly.entity_id
_entity_poly.type
_entity_poly.pdbx_seq_one_letter_code
_entity_poly.pdbx_strand_id
1 'polypeptide(L)'
;MPKVFTGKIVIPGDKIEEYLKLMEKAEEERKPFVEKCEAILEEFYDYLVNEKGLSEKTAGDHCFVISMFNEFLAWQTDVWDYSEVTKGIANTYFKQWYKRKVWGGPPVDRIPVSIRKFFLFLREKKKIRNKKVLGK
;
A
#
# COMPACT_ATOMS: atom_id res chain seq x y z
N MET A 1 7.24 3.96 -16.26
CA MET A 1 7.05 2.90 -15.24
C MET A 1 7.01 3.59 -13.89
N PRO A 2 6.11 3.20 -12.97
CA PRO A 2 6.09 3.77 -11.64
C PRO A 2 7.43 3.54 -10.95
N LYS A 3 7.89 4.55 -10.21
CA LYS A 3 9.17 4.59 -9.51
C LYS A 3 8.96 4.27 -8.03
N VAL A 4 9.98 3.64 -7.45
CA VAL A 4 10.09 3.45 -6.00
C VAL A 4 11.22 4.36 -5.52
N PHE A 5 10.92 5.23 -4.57
CA PHE A 5 11.89 6.11 -3.95
C PHE A 5 12.67 5.34 -2.89
N THR A 6 13.98 5.27 -3.03
CA THR A 6 14.87 4.62 -2.06
C THR A 6 16.09 5.49 -1.81
N GLY A 7 16.65 5.40 -0.61
CA GLY A 7 17.87 6.14 -0.23
C GLY A 7 17.69 6.96 1.04
N LYS A 8 18.78 7.58 1.48
CA LYS A 8 18.77 8.59 2.54
C LYS A 8 18.86 9.97 1.91
N ILE A 9 18.01 10.89 2.34
CA ILE A 9 18.10 12.31 1.99
C ILE A 9 18.85 13.00 3.13
N VAL A 10 19.85 13.81 2.78
CA VAL A 10 20.55 14.67 3.73
C VAL A 10 20.00 16.08 3.56
N ILE A 11 19.38 16.62 4.61
CA ILE A 11 18.78 17.95 4.60
C ILE A 11 19.70 18.86 5.41
N PRO A 12 20.30 19.89 4.79
CA PRO A 12 21.05 20.91 5.51
C PRO A 12 20.19 21.58 6.59
N GLY A 13 20.79 21.89 7.75
CA GLY A 13 20.05 22.45 8.89
C GLY A 13 19.35 23.78 8.59
N ASP A 14 19.97 24.60 7.74
CA ASP A 14 19.45 25.87 7.23
C ASP A 14 18.23 25.71 6.30
N LYS A 15 17.96 24.50 5.81
CA LYS A 15 16.84 24.19 4.89
C LYS A 15 15.72 23.39 5.53
N ILE A 16 15.75 23.20 6.85
CA ILE A 16 14.72 22.41 7.56
C ILE A 16 13.32 23.02 7.34
N GLU A 17 13.18 24.33 7.47
CA GLU A 17 11.88 24.99 7.30
C GLU A 17 11.33 24.84 5.87
N GLU A 18 12.19 24.97 4.86
CA GLU A 18 11.81 24.77 3.45
C GLU A 18 11.37 23.32 3.22
N TYR A 19 12.12 22.35 3.77
CA TYR A 19 11.78 20.94 3.70
C TYR A 19 10.43 20.64 4.35
N LEU A 20 10.15 21.17 5.54
CA LEU A 20 8.88 20.96 6.23
C LEU A 20 7.69 21.49 5.42
N LYS A 21 7.82 22.67 4.81
CA LYS A 21 6.79 23.24 3.92
C LYS A 21 6.55 22.38 2.68
N LEU A 22 7.62 21.83 2.09
CA LEU A 22 7.51 20.91 0.95
C LEU A 22 6.83 19.60 1.35
N MET A 23 7.12 19.08 2.54
CA MET A 23 6.47 17.88 3.07
C MET A 23 4.98 18.10 3.31
N GLU A 24 4.60 19.19 3.96
CA GLU A 24 3.20 19.55 4.20
C GLU A 24 2.42 19.65 2.88
N LYS A 25 2.97 20.36 1.89
CA LYS A 25 2.36 20.44 0.56
C LYS A 25 2.24 19.08 -0.11
N ALA A 26 3.27 18.23 -0.03
CA ALA A 26 3.22 16.89 -0.58
C ALA A 26 2.17 16.02 0.14
N GLU A 27 1.97 16.20 1.44
CA GLU A 27 0.92 15.53 2.20
C GLU A 27 -0.48 15.96 1.74
N GLU A 28 -0.71 17.25 1.56
CA GLU A 28 -1.97 17.78 1.02
C GLU A 28 -2.25 17.26 -0.40
N GLU A 29 -1.24 17.28 -1.28
CA GLU A 29 -1.36 16.74 -2.64
C GLU A 29 -1.68 15.24 -2.62
N ARG A 30 -1.12 14.49 -1.66
CA ARG A 30 -1.30 13.05 -1.55
C ARG A 30 -2.61 12.64 -0.88
N LYS A 31 -3.24 13.53 -0.12
CA LYS A 31 -4.46 13.27 0.66
C LYS A 31 -5.58 12.57 -0.13
N PRO A 32 -5.94 12.97 -1.37
CA PRO A 32 -7.00 12.30 -2.12
C PRO A 32 -6.70 10.82 -2.42
N PHE A 33 -5.42 10.47 -2.59
CA PHE A 33 -5.00 9.08 -2.78
C PHE A 33 -5.14 8.28 -1.48
N VAL A 34 -4.74 8.88 -0.35
CA VAL A 34 -4.83 8.26 0.97
C VAL A 34 -6.30 7.97 1.34
N GLU A 35 -7.18 8.96 1.18
CA GLU A 35 -8.62 8.79 1.47
C GLU A 35 -9.25 7.70 0.58
N LYS A 36 -8.90 7.66 -0.71
CA LYS A 36 -9.31 6.58 -1.62
C LYS A 36 -8.82 5.22 -1.13
N CYS A 37 -7.57 5.14 -0.65
CA CYS A 37 -6.99 3.91 -0.13
C CYS A 37 -7.69 3.42 1.15
N GLU A 38 -8.06 4.33 2.05
CA GLU A 38 -8.78 4.03 3.30
C GLU A 38 -10.19 3.51 3.01
N ALA A 39 -10.97 4.20 2.18
CA ALA A 39 -12.31 3.73 1.80
C ALA A 39 -12.28 2.33 1.15
N ILE A 40 -11.30 2.08 0.28
CA ILE A 40 -11.12 0.77 -0.36
C ILE A 40 -10.70 -0.31 0.67
N LEU A 41 -9.97 0.05 1.72
CA LEU A 41 -9.53 -0.88 2.76
C LEU A 41 -10.71 -1.33 3.63
N GLU A 42 -11.61 -0.43 4.00
CA GLU A 42 -12.84 -0.76 4.73
C GLU A 42 -13.69 -1.76 3.94
N GLU A 43 -13.95 -1.47 2.66
CA GLU A 43 -14.69 -2.38 1.80
C GLU A 43 -13.98 -3.74 1.59
N PHE A 44 -12.65 -3.75 1.60
CA PHE A 44 -11.89 -4.99 1.53
C PHE A 44 -12.06 -5.84 2.78
N TYR A 45 -12.10 -5.22 3.97
CA TYR A 45 -12.37 -5.92 5.22
C TYR A 45 -13.75 -6.60 5.17
N ASP A 46 -14.79 -5.85 4.80
CA ASP A 46 -16.15 -6.37 4.69
C ASP A 46 -16.26 -7.51 3.69
N TYR A 47 -15.57 -7.40 2.54
CA TYR A 47 -15.49 -8.47 1.56
C TYR A 47 -14.84 -9.74 2.14
N LEU A 48 -13.78 -9.61 2.92
CA LEU A 48 -13.11 -10.78 3.53
C LEU A 48 -13.99 -11.49 4.55
N VAL A 49 -14.68 -10.73 5.40
CA VAL A 49 -15.55 -11.30 6.45
C VAL A 49 -16.84 -11.83 5.84
N ASN A 50 -17.60 -10.97 5.16
CA ASN A 50 -18.98 -11.25 4.77
C ASN A 50 -19.08 -12.14 3.53
N GLU A 51 -18.18 -11.98 2.55
CA GLU A 51 -18.26 -12.74 1.29
C GLU A 51 -17.29 -13.91 1.21
N LYS A 52 -16.12 -13.80 1.85
CA LYS A 52 -15.13 -14.87 1.86
C LYS A 52 -15.14 -15.70 3.14
N GLY A 53 -15.96 -15.33 4.13
CA GLY A 53 -16.16 -16.10 5.36
C GLY A 53 -14.90 -16.24 6.21
N LEU A 54 -13.96 -15.30 6.12
CA LEU A 54 -12.80 -15.31 7.00
C LEU A 54 -13.19 -14.85 8.40
N SER A 55 -12.51 -15.37 9.42
CA SER A 55 -12.62 -14.82 10.76
C SER A 55 -12.11 -13.37 10.80
N GLU A 56 -12.73 -12.56 11.66
CA GLU A 56 -12.35 -11.14 11.84
C GLU A 56 -10.85 -10.97 12.11
N LYS A 57 -10.27 -11.85 12.93
CA LYS A 57 -8.82 -11.87 13.20
C LYS A 57 -8.00 -12.03 11.90
N THR A 58 -8.39 -12.98 11.05
CA THR A 58 -7.66 -13.25 9.80
C THR A 58 -7.89 -12.13 8.78
N ALA A 59 -9.10 -11.57 8.72
CA ALA A 59 -9.41 -10.40 7.90
C ALA A 59 -8.59 -9.18 8.36
N GLY A 60 -8.48 -8.96 9.67
CA GLY A 60 -7.64 -7.93 10.29
C GLY A 60 -6.18 -8.06 9.91
N ASP A 61 -5.60 -9.27 10.00
CA ASP A 61 -4.21 -9.52 9.56
C ASP A 61 -4.00 -9.17 8.08
N HIS A 62 -4.96 -9.50 7.21
CA HIS A 62 -4.87 -9.14 5.79
C HIS A 62 -4.98 -7.64 5.58
N CYS A 63 -5.93 -6.98 6.25
CA CYS A 63 -6.13 -5.54 6.14
C CYS A 63 -4.95 -4.75 6.70
N PHE A 64 -4.32 -5.20 7.78
CA PHE A 64 -3.09 -4.60 8.30
C PHE A 64 -1.97 -4.63 7.25
N VAL A 65 -1.78 -5.76 6.56
CA VAL A 65 -0.78 -5.83 5.50
C VAL A 65 -1.10 -4.85 4.35
N ILE A 66 -2.39 -4.69 4.01
CA ILE A 66 -2.80 -3.76 2.95
C ILE A 66 -2.72 -2.30 3.39
N SER A 67 -3.00 -1.96 4.65
CA SER A 67 -2.81 -0.59 5.15
C SER A 67 -1.33 -0.19 5.06
N MET A 68 -0.42 -1.06 5.49
CA MET A 68 1.03 -0.86 5.34
C MET A 68 1.45 -0.79 3.87
N PHE A 69 0.78 -1.53 2.98
CA PHE A 69 1.02 -1.42 1.54
C PHE A 69 0.58 -0.07 0.99
N ASN A 70 -0.57 0.46 1.44
CA ASN A 70 -1.06 1.77 1.04
C ASN A 70 -0.15 2.90 1.53
N GLU A 71 0.35 2.82 2.76
CA GLU A 71 1.38 3.75 3.27
C GLU A 71 2.65 3.70 2.42
N PHE A 72 3.10 2.49 2.08
CA PHE A 72 4.25 2.31 1.20
C PHE A 72 4.01 2.94 -0.18
N LEU A 73 2.84 2.74 -0.78
CA LEU A 73 2.50 3.37 -2.05
C LEU A 73 2.44 4.90 -1.92
N ALA A 74 1.83 5.40 -0.85
CA ALA A 74 1.65 6.83 -0.61
C ALA A 74 3.00 7.56 -0.53
N TRP A 75 3.96 7.00 0.21
CA TRP A 75 5.18 7.74 0.60
C TRP A 75 6.48 7.24 -0.04
N GLN A 76 6.47 6.06 -0.65
CA GLN A 76 7.68 5.45 -1.21
C GLN A 76 7.56 5.24 -2.73
N THR A 77 6.47 5.68 -3.35
CA THR A 77 6.25 5.52 -4.80
C THR A 77 5.51 6.72 -5.39
N ASP A 78 5.54 6.83 -6.72
CA ASP A 78 4.75 7.79 -7.50
C ASP A 78 3.41 7.19 -8.03
N VAL A 79 2.96 6.05 -7.48
CA VAL A 79 1.73 5.37 -7.90
C VAL A 79 0.50 6.14 -7.44
N TRP A 80 -0.46 6.44 -8.32
CA TRP A 80 -1.73 7.07 -7.95
C TRP A 80 -2.94 6.16 -8.13
N ASP A 81 -2.76 5.02 -8.80
CA ASP A 81 -3.81 4.04 -8.98
C ASP A 81 -3.29 2.61 -8.87
N TYR A 82 -4.07 1.73 -8.23
CA TYR A 82 -3.69 0.32 -8.06
C TYR A 82 -3.46 -0.40 -9.39
N SER A 83 -4.04 0.04 -10.51
CA SER A 83 -3.76 -0.53 -11.84
C SER A 83 -2.33 -0.31 -12.33
N GLU A 84 -1.64 0.70 -11.80
CA GLU A 84 -0.27 1.04 -12.17
C GLU A 84 0.77 0.16 -11.46
N VAL A 85 0.41 -0.37 -10.29
CA VAL A 85 1.27 -1.18 -9.43
C VAL A 85 1.89 -2.32 -10.23
N THR A 86 3.21 -2.45 -10.14
CA THR A 86 3.95 -3.53 -10.79
C THR A 86 4.14 -4.71 -9.83
N LYS A 87 4.42 -5.89 -10.39
CA LYS A 87 4.76 -7.09 -9.59
C LYS A 87 5.96 -6.85 -8.67
N GLY A 88 6.95 -6.06 -9.11
CA GLY A 88 8.12 -5.70 -8.34
C GLY A 88 7.78 -4.80 -7.14
N ILE A 89 6.92 -3.81 -7.34
CA ILE A 89 6.42 -2.92 -6.28
C ILE A 89 5.68 -3.73 -5.22
N ALA A 90 4.68 -4.52 -5.64
CA ALA A 90 3.80 -5.27 -4.73
C ALA A 90 4.50 -6.39 -3.95
N ASN A 91 5.57 -6.98 -4.51
CA ASN A 91 6.28 -8.08 -3.88
C ASN A 91 7.65 -7.66 -3.36
N THR A 92 8.59 -7.35 -4.25
CA THR A 92 10.01 -7.19 -3.88
C THR A 92 10.23 -5.94 -3.02
N TYR A 93 9.84 -4.77 -3.52
CA TYR A 93 10.11 -3.51 -2.84
C TYR A 93 9.28 -3.37 -1.56
N PHE A 94 7.99 -3.67 -1.62
CA PHE A 94 7.14 -3.64 -0.43
C PHE A 94 7.62 -4.61 0.65
N LYS A 95 7.96 -5.86 0.31
CA LYS A 95 8.46 -6.84 1.29
C LYS A 95 9.75 -6.38 1.97
N GLN A 96 10.67 -5.77 1.22
CA GLN A 96 11.91 -5.21 1.78
C GLN A 96 11.65 -3.98 2.67
N TRP A 97 10.69 -3.13 2.29
CA TRP A 97 10.30 -1.99 3.10
C TRP A 97 9.61 -2.44 4.39
N TYR A 98 8.62 -3.35 4.30
CA TYR A 98 7.87 -3.89 5.43
C TYR A 98 8.78 -4.50 6.49
N LYS A 99 9.73 -5.36 6.08
CA LYS A 99 10.74 -5.95 6.98
C LYS A 99 11.54 -4.94 7.78
N ARG A 100 11.78 -3.75 7.23
CA ARG A 100 12.62 -2.71 7.85
C ARG A 100 11.81 -1.72 8.68
N LYS A 101 10.53 -1.53 8.37
CA LYS A 101 9.73 -0.42 8.87
C LYS A 101 8.59 -0.86 9.78
N VAL A 102 8.06 -2.07 9.61
CA VAL A 102 6.88 -2.54 10.32
C VAL A 102 7.30 -3.50 11.44
N TRP A 103 6.97 -3.13 12.67
CA TRP A 103 7.24 -3.90 13.88
C TRP A 103 5.93 -4.40 14.48
N GLY A 104 5.90 -5.65 14.95
CA GLY A 104 4.72 -6.23 15.60
C GLY A 104 3.54 -6.59 14.66
N GLY A 105 3.70 -6.45 13.34
CA GLY A 105 2.69 -6.82 12.36
C GLY A 105 2.68 -8.31 12.00
N PRO A 106 1.74 -8.76 11.14
CA PRO A 106 1.72 -10.10 10.59
C PRO A 106 3.03 -10.47 9.90
N PRO A 107 3.36 -11.77 9.85
CA PRO A 107 4.63 -12.23 9.31
C PRO A 107 4.72 -11.99 7.80
N VAL A 108 5.95 -11.80 7.33
CA VAL A 108 6.26 -11.33 5.97
C VAL A 108 5.81 -12.32 4.88
N ASP A 109 5.76 -13.61 5.21
CA ASP A 109 5.22 -14.68 4.36
C ASP A 109 3.72 -14.52 4.06
N ARG A 110 2.98 -13.77 4.88
CA ARG A 110 1.58 -13.41 4.62
C ARG A 110 1.43 -12.39 3.49
N ILE A 111 2.46 -11.58 3.21
CA ILE A 111 2.38 -10.48 2.24
C ILE A 111 1.87 -10.93 0.86
N PRO A 112 2.43 -11.96 0.20
CA PRO A 112 1.96 -12.38 -1.12
C PRO A 112 0.49 -12.80 -1.12
N VAL A 113 0.01 -13.42 -0.03
CA VAL A 113 -1.38 -13.86 0.11
C VAL A 113 -2.31 -12.66 0.29
N SER A 114 -1.97 -11.71 1.17
CA SER A 114 -2.75 -10.48 1.37
C SER A 114 -2.84 -9.67 0.07
N ILE A 115 -1.70 -9.42 -0.59
CA ILE A 115 -1.63 -8.71 -1.86
C ILE A 115 -2.50 -9.40 -2.92
N ARG A 116 -2.38 -10.73 -3.07
CA ARG A 116 -3.20 -11.45 -4.04
C ARG A 116 -4.69 -11.33 -3.75
N LYS A 117 -5.12 -11.54 -2.50
CA LYS A 117 -6.54 -11.39 -2.10
C LYS A 117 -7.05 -9.99 -2.39
N PHE A 118 -6.26 -8.97 -2.09
CA PHE A 118 -6.62 -7.57 -2.33
C PHE A 118 -6.78 -7.26 -3.81
N PHE A 119 -5.83 -7.67 -4.66
CA PHE A 119 -5.95 -7.43 -6.10
C PHE A 119 -7.07 -8.25 -6.76
N LEU A 120 -7.44 -9.42 -6.20
CA LEU A 120 -8.65 -10.14 -6.63
C LEU A 120 -9.92 -9.38 -6.25
N PHE A 121 -10.00 -8.85 -5.03
CA PHE A 121 -11.08 -7.97 -4.59
C PHE A 121 -11.22 -6.75 -5.51
N LEU A 122 -10.13 -6.03 -5.78
CA LEU A 122 -10.13 -4.88 -6.68
C LEU A 122 -10.67 -5.23 -8.08
N ARG A 123 -10.28 -6.39 -8.61
CA ARG A 123 -10.77 -6.88 -9.91
C ARG A 123 -12.26 -7.20 -9.89
N GLU A 124 -12.72 -7.88 -8.84
CA GLU A 124 -14.10 -8.41 -8.73
C GLU A 124 -15.11 -7.31 -8.37
N LYS A 125 -14.76 -6.44 -7.43
CA LYS A 125 -15.68 -5.44 -6.84
C LYS A 125 -15.50 -4.05 -7.41
N LYS A 126 -14.26 -3.67 -7.74
CA LYS A 126 -13.95 -2.32 -8.22
C LYS A 126 -13.71 -2.24 -9.73
N LYS A 127 -13.71 -3.39 -10.43
CA LYS A 127 -13.35 -3.50 -11.86
C LYS A 127 -11.94 -2.97 -12.17
N ILE A 128 -11.09 -2.79 -11.16
CA ILE A 128 -9.69 -2.35 -11.32
C ILE A 128 -8.85 -3.59 -11.67
N ARG A 129 -8.41 -3.67 -12.92
CA ARG A 129 -7.65 -4.82 -13.42
C ARG A 129 -6.16 -4.55 -13.33
N ASN A 130 -5.45 -5.32 -12.50
CA ASN A 130 -4.00 -5.35 -12.50
C ASN A 130 -3.45 -6.73 -12.93
N LYS A 131 -3.24 -6.89 -14.24
CA LYS A 131 -2.66 -8.12 -14.83
C LYS A 131 -1.20 -8.35 -14.42
N LYS A 132 -0.49 -7.29 -14.04
CA LYS A 132 0.94 -7.38 -13.68
C LYS A 132 1.11 -8.06 -12.33
N VAL A 133 0.24 -7.76 -11.37
CA VAL A 133 0.29 -8.33 -10.01
C VAL A 133 -0.35 -9.71 -9.94
N LEU A 134 -1.51 -9.90 -10.56
CA LEU A 134 -2.25 -11.17 -10.47
C LEU A 134 -1.61 -12.33 -11.28
N GLY A 135 -0.65 -12.03 -12.17
CA GLY A 135 -0.20 -12.98 -13.18
C GLY A 135 -1.23 -13.13 -14.29
N LYS A 136 -0.85 -13.80 -15.38
CA LYS A 136 -1.83 -14.23 -16.40
C LYS A 136 -2.89 -15.12 -15.76
#